data_AF-A0A314Y212-F1
#
_entry.id   AF-A0A314Y212-F1
#
_cell.length_a   1.000
_cell.length_b   1.000
_cell.length_c   1.000
_cell.angle_alpha   90.00
_cell.angle_beta   90.00
_cell.angle_gamma   90.00
#
_symmetry.space_group_name_H-M   'P 1'
#
loop_
_entity.id
_entity.type
_entity.pdbx_description
1 polymer ?
#
loop_
_entity_poly.entity_id
_entity_poly.type
_entity_poly.pdbx_seq_one_letter_code
_entity_poly.pdbx_strand_id
1 'polypeptide(L)' 'MHTLEECEDWEVDLGNVFDLILEVAVNENVKAEKMVRKVFVFTFFKQFSDGCWKPRGGDYEEIQRKFKEKGYAVPHLVI' A
#
# COMPACT_ATOMS: atom_id res chain seq x y z
N MET A 1 16.07 -3.36 28.98
CA MET A 1 15.02 -3.95 28.14
C MET A 1 14.78 -2.97 27.01
N HIS A 2 15.33 -3.24 25.82
CA HIS A 2 15.05 -2.47 24.62
C HIS A 2 13.70 -2.94 24.09
N THR A 3 12.67 -2.11 24.15
CA THR A 3 11.38 -2.44 23.56
C THR A 3 10.82 -1.19 22.90
N LEU A 4 10.58 -1.35 21.59
CA LEU A 4 9.89 -0.43 20.70
C LEU A 4 10.77 0.77 20.28
N GLU A 5 11.69 0.47 19.37
CA GLU A 5 12.23 1.48 18.45
C GLU A 5 11.03 2.11 17.74
N GLU A 6 10.78 3.38 18.06
CA GLU A 6 9.68 4.19 17.59
C GLU A 6 9.67 4.18 16.04
N CYS A 7 8.68 3.55 15.40
CA CYS A 7 8.41 3.73 13.95
C CYS A 7 7.88 5.17 13.67
N GLU A 8 8.12 6.14 14.56
CA GLU A 8 7.58 7.50 14.52
C GLU A 8 8.64 8.43 13.95
N ASP A 9 8.56 8.70 12.64
CA ASP A 9 8.44 10.10 12.12
C ASP A 9 8.32 10.12 10.58
N TRP A 10 8.83 9.09 9.87
CA TRP A 10 8.81 9.01 8.40
C TRP A 10 8.34 7.65 7.87
N GLU A 11 7.25 7.13 8.43
CA GLU A 11 6.59 5.94 7.89
C GLU A 11 5.81 6.32 6.62
N VAL A 12 6.11 5.69 5.49
CA VAL A 12 5.35 5.89 4.25
C VAL A 12 3.95 5.34 4.46
N ASP A 13 2.92 6.17 4.33
CA ASP A 13 1.53 5.72 4.36
C ASP A 13 1.20 4.96 3.08
N LEU A 14 1.42 3.65 3.13
CA LEU A 14 1.22 2.74 2.01
C LEU A 14 -0.27 2.58 1.69
N GLY A 15 -1.17 2.79 2.67
CA GLY A 15 -2.61 2.84 2.42
C GLY A 15 -2.98 3.97 1.46
N ASN A 16 -2.49 5.18 1.74
CA ASN A 16 -2.68 6.33 0.86
C ASN A 16 -2.08 6.12 -0.54
N VAL A 17 -0.93 5.44 -0.64
CA VAL A 17 -0.34 5.08 -1.95
C VAL A 17 -1.29 4.21 -2.77
N PHE A 18 -1.90 3.18 -2.16
CA PHE A 18 -2.87 2.33 -2.85
C PHE A 18 -4.14 3.08 -3.24
N ASP A 19 -4.66 3.95 -2.37
CA ASP A 19 -5.82 4.79 -2.68
C ASP A 19 -5.55 5.72 -3.86
N LEU A 20 -4.36 6.34 -3.94
CA LEU A 20 -3.95 7.18 -5.07
C LEU A 20 -3.85 6.39 -6.38
N ILE A 21 -3.25 5.19 -6.35
CA ILE A 21 -3.17 4.32 -7.53
C ILE A 21 -4.57 3.95 -8.01
N LEU A 22 -5.47 3.60 -7.08
CA LEU A 22 -6.84 3.25 -7.40
C LEU A 22 -7.61 4.44 -7.99
N GLU A 23 -7.48 5.62 -7.40
CA GLU A 23 -8.12 6.85 -7.87
C GLU A 23 -7.70 7.18 -9.30
N VAL A 24 -6.39 7.20 -9.58
CA VAL A 24 -5.87 7.47 -10.92
C VAL A 24 -6.34 6.40 -11.92
N ALA A 25 -6.34 5.12 -11.54
CA ALA A 25 -6.80 4.05 -12.42
C ALA A 25 -8.29 4.16 -12.76
N VAL A 26 -9.13 4.56 -11.79
CA VAL A 26 -10.56 4.81 -12.00
C VAL A 26 -10.79 6.04 -12.87
N ASN A 27 -10.10 7.15 -12.60
CA ASN A 27 -10.24 8.40 -13.35
C ASN A 27 -9.80 8.25 -14.81
N GLU A 28 -8.71 7.55 -15.06
CA GLU A 28 -8.19 7.27 -16.41
C GLU A 28 -8.89 6.09 -17.11
N ASN A 29 -9.90 5.48 -16.47
CA ASN A 29 -10.64 4.31 -16.97
C ASN A 29 -9.72 3.18 -17.47
N VAL A 30 -8.67 2.91 -16.68
CA VAL A 30 -7.66 1.89 -17.01
C VAL A 30 -8.35 0.53 -17.09
N LYS A 31 -8.08 -0.24 -18.15
CA LYS A 31 -8.60 -1.62 -18.21
C LYS A 31 -7.98 -2.46 -17.10
N ALA A 32 -8.76 -3.31 -16.44
CA ALA A 32 -8.27 -4.17 -15.35
C ALA A 32 -7.01 -4.99 -15.74
N GLU A 33 -6.91 -5.42 -17.00
CA GLU A 33 -5.74 -6.16 -17.53
C GLU A 33 -4.44 -5.35 -17.56
N LYS A 34 -4.57 -4.02 -17.66
CA LYS A 34 -3.48 -3.03 -17.69
C LYS A 34 -3.19 -2.42 -16.32
N MET A 35 -3.90 -2.84 -15.28
CA MET A 35 -3.66 -2.36 -13.92
C MET A 35 -2.21 -2.65 -13.49
N VAL A 36 -1.65 -1.75 -12.69
CA VAL A 36 -0.30 -1.90 -12.15
C VAL A 36 -0.22 -3.21 -11.36
N ARG A 37 0.72 -4.09 -11.72
CA ARG A 37 0.85 -5.43 -11.10
C ARG A 37 1.81 -5.46 -9.93
N LYS A 38 2.85 -4.62 -9.96
CA LYS A 38 3.90 -4.56 -8.95
C LYS A 38 4.23 -3.11 -8.64
N VAL A 39 4.34 -2.79 -7.36
CA VAL A 39 4.77 -1.48 -6.87
C VAL A 39 6.03 -1.71 -6.06
N PHE A 40 7.13 -1.07 -6.46
CA PHE A 40 8.39 -1.10 -5.72
C PHE A 40 8.49 0.15 -4.86
N VAL A 41 8.66 -0.03 -3.55
CA VAL A 41 8.77 1.09 -2.62
C VAL A 41 10.18 1.13 -2.05
N PHE A 42 10.96 2.10 -2.51
CA PHE A 42 12.29 2.36 -1.98
C PHE A 42 12.18 3.37 -0.85
N THR A 43 12.39 2.92 0.38
CA THR A 43 12.47 3.80 1.56
C THR A 43 13.89 3.85 2.07
N PHE A 44 14.27 4.95 2.72
CA PHE A 44 15.57 5.07 3.38
C PHE A 44 15.64 4.28 4.70
N PHE A 45 14.55 3.62 5.10
CA PHE A 45 14.45 2.89 6.35
C PHE A 45 15.02 1.49 6.22
N LYS A 46 15.89 1.13 7.17
CA LYS A 46 16.72 -0.09 7.13
C LYS A 46 15.94 -1.37 7.45
N GLN A 47 14.68 -1.26 7.91
CA GLN A 47 13.94 -2.36 8.51
C GLN A 47 12.45 -2.29 8.17
N PHE A 48 12.00 -3.07 7.18
CA PHE A 48 10.61 -3.51 7.12
C PHE A 48 10.46 -4.65 8.13
N SER A 49 10.15 -4.32 9.39
CA SER A 49 9.72 -5.34 10.35
C SER A 49 8.22 -5.58 10.20
N ASP A 50 7.77 -6.82 10.38
CA ASP A 50 6.34 -7.22 10.30
C ASP A 50 5.40 -6.36 11.20
N GLY A 51 5.96 -5.58 12.14
CA GLY A 51 5.25 -4.66 13.02
C GLY A 51 5.20 -3.19 12.58
N CYS A 52 6.13 -2.71 11.73
CA CYS A 52 6.04 -1.38 11.10
C CYS A 52 5.24 -1.41 9.78
N TRP A 53 4.52 -2.50 9.50
CA TRP A 53 3.52 -2.56 8.43
C TRP A 53 2.13 -2.58 9.07
N LYS A 54 1.62 -1.39 9.37
CA LYS A 54 0.22 -1.19 9.73
C LYS A 54 -0.28 -0.02 8.91
N PRO A 55 -1.10 -0.23 7.86
CA PRO A 55 -1.72 0.90 7.18
C PRO A 55 -2.49 1.68 8.24
N ARG A 56 -2.18 2.98 8.40
CA ARG A 56 -2.92 3.89 9.29
C ARG A 56 -4.32 4.12 8.69
N GLY A 57 -5.21 3.15 8.84
CA GLY A 57 -6.54 3.21 8.23
C GLY A 57 -7.24 1.87 8.01
N GLY A 58 -6.56 0.73 8.16
CA GLY A 58 -7.20 -0.59 8.07
C GLY A 58 -6.26 -1.66 7.55
N ASP A 59 -6.55 -2.92 7.87
CA ASP A 59 -5.77 -4.06 7.37
C ASP A 59 -5.77 -4.10 5.83
N TYR A 60 -4.76 -4.73 5.23
CA TYR A 60 -4.62 -4.94 3.77
C TYR A 60 -5.92 -5.46 3.10
N GLU A 61 -6.78 -6.11 3.88
CA GLU A 61 -8.14 -6.53 3.50
C GLU A 61 -9.04 -5.37 3.04
N GLU A 62 -8.93 -4.18 3.61
CA GLU A 62 -9.71 -3.02 3.16
C GLU A 62 -9.26 -2.56 1.77
N ILE A 63 -7.95 -2.52 1.53
CA ILE A 63 -7.37 -2.22 0.21
C ILE A 63 -7.87 -3.27 -0.79
N GLN A 64 -7.85 -4.56 -0.43
CA GLN A 64 -8.40 -5.63 -1.27
C GLN A 64 -9.88 -5.43 -1.59
N ARG A 65 -10.70 -5.02 -0.62
CA ARG A 65 -12.12 -4.73 -0.84
C ARG A 65 -12.30 -3.57 -1.82
N LYS A 66 -11.63 -2.45 -1.60
CA LYS A 66 -11.70 -1.24 -2.46
C LYS A 66 -11.37 -1.56 -3.92
N PHE A 67 -10.28 -2.29 -4.16
CA PHE A 67 -9.88 -2.67 -5.52
C PHE A 67 -10.88 -3.63 -6.15
N LYS A 68 -11.35 -4.64 -5.40
CA LYS A 68 -12.34 -5.61 -5.89
C LYS A 68 -13.67 -4.96 -6.26
N GLU A 69 -14.15 -4.00 -5.46
CA GLU A 69 -15.37 -3.22 -5.75
C GLU A 69 -15.26 -2.43 -7.05
N LYS A 70 -14.05 -1.99 -7.40
CA LYS A 70 -13.76 -1.28 -8.66
C LYS A 70 -13.40 -2.21 -9.83
N GLY A 71 -13.36 -3.52 -9.60
CA GLY A 71 -13.03 -4.52 -10.62
C GLY A 71 -11.53 -4.66 -10.92
N TYR A 72 -10.67 -4.18 -10.02
CA TYR A 72 -9.21 -4.23 -10.16
C TYR A 72 -8.59 -5.31 -9.25
N ALA A 73 -7.45 -5.85 -9.68
CA ALA A 73 -6.58 -6.64 -8.83
C ALA A 73 -5.67 -5.71 -8.01
N VAL A 74 -5.41 -6.07 -6.76
CA VAL A 74 -4.48 -5.32 -5.91
C VAL A 74 -3.05 -5.50 -6.42
N PRO A 75 -2.28 -4.42 -6.63
CA PRO A 75 -0.87 -4.50 -6.98
C PRO A 75 -0.07 -5.20 -5.88
N HIS A 76 0.87 -6.06 -6.26
CA HIS A 76 1.79 -6.68 -5.32
C HIS A 76 2.83 -5.65 -4.87
N LEU A 77 2.89 -5.40 -3.57
CA LEU A 77 3.92 -4.56 -2.99
C LEU A 77 5.23 -5.35 -2.92
N VAL A 78 6.29 -4.77 -3.48
CA VAL A 78 7.66 -5.27 -3.35
C VAL A 78 8.46 -4.21 -2.59
N ILE A 79 9.06 -4.63 -1.50
CA ILE A 79 9.82 -3.84 -0.53
C ILE A 79 11.20 -4.46 -0.34
#